data_AF-A0A352UB52-F1
#
_entry.id   AF-A0A352UB52-F1
#
_cell.length_a   1.000
_cell.length_b   1.000
_cell.length_c   1.000
_cell.angle_alpha   90.00
_cell.angle_beta   90.00
_cell.angle_gamma   90.00
#
_symmetry.space_group_name_H-M   'P 1'
#
loop_
_entity.id
_entity.type
_entity.pdbx_description
1 polymer ?
#
loop_
_entity_poly.entity_id
_entity_poly.type
_entity_poly.pdbx_seq_one_letter_code
_entity_poly.pdbx_strand_id
1 'polypeptide(L)' 'GAGATIGALIIGEFADGAQWAHLDIAGTNRTSSVDGFNPKGATGAPVRTLVALAESQSSE' A
#
# COMPACT_ATOMS: atom_id res chain seq x y z
N GLY A 1 0.11 17.36 -5.17
CA GLY A 1 -1.29 17.63 -5.55
C GLY A 1 -2.22 16.75 -4.76
N ALA A 2 -3.54 16.95 -4.84
CA ALA A 2 -4.55 16.22 -4.06
C ALA A 2 -5.08 14.93 -4.73
N GLY A 3 -4.42 14.46 -5.80
CA GLY A 3 -4.90 13.34 -6.62
C GLY A 3 -5.11 12.04 -5.84
N ALA A 4 -4.16 11.67 -4.97
CA ALA A 4 -4.27 10.47 -4.13
C ALA A 4 -5.48 10.56 -3.17
N THR A 5 -5.70 11.71 -2.55
CA THR A 5 -6.85 11.94 -1.65
C THR A 5 -8.18 11.85 -2.40
N ILE A 6 -8.29 12.48 -3.57
CA ILE A 6 -9.52 12.42 -4.38
C ILE A 6 -9.77 10.99 -4.89
N GLY A 7 -8.72 10.27 -5.32
CA GLY A 7 -8.82 8.88 -5.73
C GLY A 7 -9.33 7.97 -4.61
N ALA A 8 -8.79 8.14 -3.39
CA ALA A 8 -9.26 7.41 -2.21
C ALA A 8 -10.74 7.67 -1.93
N LEU A 9 -11.19 8.93 -2.02
CA LEU A 9 -12.61 9.28 -1.82
C LEU A 9 -13.52 8.58 -2.84
N ILE A 10 -13.14 8.58 -4.13
CA ILE A 10 -13.91 7.88 -5.17
C ILE A 10 -14.03 6.39 -4.88
N ILE A 11 -12.94 5.72 -4.48
CA ILE A 11 -12.96 4.29 -4.15
C ILE A 11 -13.82 4.04 -2.89
N GLY A 12 -13.77 4.95 -1.91
CA GLY A 12 -14.51 4.86 -0.66
C GLY A 12 -16.04 4.84 -0.83
N GLU A 13 -16.58 5.46 -1.88
CA GLU A 13 -18.01 5.41 -2.20
C GLU A 13 -18.52 3.97 -2.45
N PHE A 14 -17.62 3.05 -2.78
CA PHE A 14 -17.94 1.65 -3.07
C PHE A 14 -17.67 0.70 -1.89
N ALA A 15 -17.29 1.21 -0.71
CA ALA A 15 -16.93 0.38 0.45
C ALA A 15 -18.13 -0.19 1.23
N ASP A 16 -19.36 0.28 0.96
CA ASP A 16 -20.62 -0.26 1.51
C ASP A 16 -20.61 -0.51 3.03
N GLY A 17 -20.12 0.46 3.81
CA GLY A 17 -20.06 0.38 5.27
C GLY A 17 -19.00 -0.58 5.84
N ALA A 18 -18.20 -1.23 5.00
CA ALA A 18 -17.11 -2.09 5.45
C ALA A 18 -16.01 -1.29 6.16
N GLN A 19 -15.34 -1.93 7.13
CA GLN A 19 -14.03 -1.45 7.57
C GLN A 19 -13.05 -1.57 6.41
N TRP A 20 -12.56 -0.44 5.90
CA TRP A 20 -11.79 -0.41 4.67
C TRP A 20 -10.56 0.50 4.79
N ALA A 21 -9.54 0.20 4.00
CA ALA A 21 -8.34 1.02 3.87
C ALA A 21 -7.88 1.08 2.41
N HIS A 22 -7.40 2.23 1.96
CA HIS A 22 -6.73 2.42 0.68
C HIS A 22 -5.25 2.71 0.90
N LEU A 23 -4.38 1.96 0.21
CA LEU A 23 -2.94 2.21 0.19
C LEU A 23 -2.53 2.63 -1.23
N ASP A 24 -2.24 3.92 -1.43
CA ASP A 24 -1.61 4.40 -2.66
C ASP A 24 -0.09 4.17 -2.59
N ILE A 25 0.41 3.31 -3.47
CA ILE A 25 1.82 2.88 -3.51
C ILE A 25 2.55 3.39 -4.75
N ALA A 26 1.96 4.33 -5.51
CA ALA A 26 2.59 4.85 -6.72
C ALA A 26 4.00 5.42 -6.44
N GLY A 27 4.18 6.07 -5.28
CA GLY A 27 5.47 6.66 -4.89
C GLY A 27 6.52 5.66 -4.38
N THR A 28 6.12 4.45 -3.96
CA THR A 28 7.03 3.46 -3.38
C THR A 28 7.30 2.28 -4.32
N ASN A 29 6.63 2.21 -5.48
CA ASN A 29 6.65 1.04 -6.37
C ASN A 29 8.02 0.72 -6.98
N ARG A 30 8.93 1.70 -7.10
CA ARG A 30 10.21 1.57 -7.78
C ARG A 30 11.31 2.41 -7.16
N THR A 31 12.54 1.95 -7.28
CA THR A 31 13.77 2.71 -7.00
C THR A 31 14.66 2.78 -8.24
N SER A 32 15.42 3.88 -8.36
CA SER A 32 16.31 4.16 -9.50
C SER A 32 17.74 3.61 -9.32
N SER A 33 18.09 3.22 -8.10
CA SER A 33 19.36 2.62 -7.70
C SER A 33 19.13 1.53 -6.65
N VAL A 34 20.20 0.84 -6.25
CA VAL A 34 20.12 0.00 -5.05
C VAL A 34 19.86 0.90 -3.84
N ASP A 35 18.89 0.52 -3.01
CA ASP A 35 18.50 1.23 -1.78
C ASP A 35 18.20 0.20 -0.67
N GLY A 36 19.18 -0.01 0.22
CA GLY A 36 19.12 -1.07 1.22
C GLY A 36 18.99 -2.46 0.58
N PHE A 37 17.90 -3.16 0.91
CA PHE A 37 17.57 -4.47 0.32
C PHE A 37 16.78 -4.36 -1.00
N ASN A 38 16.42 -3.15 -1.45
CA ASN A 38 15.72 -2.96 -2.72
C ASN A 38 16.72 -2.85 -3.87
N PRO A 39 16.65 -3.74 -4.89
CA PRO A 39 17.42 -3.57 -6.12
C PRO A 39 16.82 -2.43 -6.97
N LYS A 40 17.62 -1.90 -7.91
CA LYS A 40 17.11 -0.98 -8.95
C LYS A 40 15.92 -1.63 -9.67
N GLY A 41 14.80 -0.92 -9.77
CA GLY A 41 13.56 -1.45 -10.36
C GLY A 41 12.42 -1.51 -9.36
N ALA A 42 11.57 -2.52 -9.44
CA ALA A 42 10.40 -2.67 -8.58
C ALA A 42 10.81 -3.05 -7.14
N THR A 43 10.18 -2.43 -6.15
CA THR A 43 10.53 -2.62 -4.71
C THR A 43 9.72 -3.73 -4.03
N GLY A 44 8.52 -4.03 -4.55
CA GLY A 44 7.59 -4.95 -3.90
C GLY A 44 6.94 -4.39 -2.62
N ALA A 45 7.06 -3.08 -2.35
CA ALA A 45 6.26 -2.46 -1.29
C ALA A 45 4.76 -2.56 -1.62
N PRO A 46 3.86 -2.87 -0.66
CA PRO A 46 4.09 -3.06 0.78
C PRO A 46 3.95 -4.53 1.22
N VAL A 47 4.40 -5.51 0.42
CA VAL A 47 4.12 -6.95 0.64
C VAL A 47 4.42 -7.40 2.07
N ARG A 48 5.60 -7.09 2.61
CA ARG A 48 5.97 -7.50 3.99
C ARG A 48 5.06 -6.90 5.06
N THR A 49 4.57 -5.67 4.86
CA THR A 49 3.63 -5.02 5.78
C THR A 49 2.29 -5.76 5.79
N LEU A 50 1.78 -6.14 4.62
CA LEU A 50 0.51 -6.89 4.52
C LEU A 50 0.63 -8.31 5.11
N VAL A 51 1.77 -8.98 4.91
CA VAL A 51 2.07 -10.26 5.56
C VAL A 51 2.07 -10.11 7.08
N ALA A 52 2.81 -9.14 7.61
CA ALA A 52 2.88 -8.89 9.04
C ALA A 52 1.50 -8.55 9.65
N LEU A 53 0.65 -7.81 8.93
CA LEU A 53 -0.72 -7.52 9.35
C LEU A 53 -1.59 -8.78 9.43
N ALA A 54 -1.50 -9.64 8.41
CA ALA A 54 -2.24 -10.90 8.39
C ALA A 54 -1.78 -11.84 9.51
N GLU A 55 -0.47 -11.91 9.76
CA GLU A 55 0.10 -12.67 10.88
C GLU A 55 -0.40 -12.13 12.23
N SER A 56 -0.38 -10.81 12.44
CA SER A 56 -0.85 -10.21 13.70
C SER A 56 -2.32 -10.49 13.95
N GLN A 57 -3.17 -10.38 12.92
CA GLN A 57 -4.61 -10.68 13.02
C GLN A 57 -4.89 -12.17 13.23
N SER A 58 -4.00 -13.06 12.78
CA SER A 58 -4.16 -14.51 12.98
C SER A 58 -3.79 -14.99 14.39
N SER A 59 -3.05 -14.18 15.13
CA SER A 59 -2.61 -14.48 16.50
C SER A 59 -3.54 -13.92 17.59
N GLU A 60 -4.61 -13.24 17.18
CA GLU A 60 -5.69 -12.74 18.05
C GLU A 60 -6.77 -13.80 18.31
#